data_AF-A0A926FPA0-F1
#
_entry.id   AF-A0A926FPA0-F1
#
_cell.length_a   1.000
_cell.length_b   1.000
_cell.length_c   1.000
_cell.angle_alpha   90.00
_cell.angle_beta   90.00
_cell.angle_gamma   90.00
#
_symmetry.space_group_name_H-M   'P 1'
#
loop_
_entity.id
_entity.type
_entity.pdbx_description
1 polymer ?
#
loop_
_entity_poly.entity_id
_entity_poly.type
_entity_poly.pdbx_seq_one_letter_code
_entity_poly.pdbx_strand_id
1 'polypeptide(L)'
;MARTVRHHHGERLQPDRLTSNGLAITLTKVGSDIVGSTSAGEVFRISVASNGTVTLTQSAELDHLPEDATGQQQRQQHQPGQWRVFC
;
A
#
# COMPACT_ATOMS: atom_id res chain seq x y z
N MET A 1 6.63 -46.04 -4.86
CA MET A 1 7.35 -45.06 -4.01
C MET A 1 6.70 -43.70 -4.22
N ALA A 2 5.95 -43.20 -3.23
CA ALA A 2 5.28 -41.91 -3.34
C ALA A 2 6.24 -40.79 -2.95
N ARG A 3 6.59 -39.91 -3.90
CA ARG A 3 7.34 -38.68 -3.62
C ARG A 3 6.36 -37.63 -3.13
N THR A 4 6.45 -37.28 -1.85
CA THR A 4 5.79 -36.11 -1.27
C THR A 4 6.41 -34.86 -1.88
N VAL A 5 5.62 -34.09 -2.64
CA VAL A 5 5.97 -32.71 -2.97
C VAL A 5 5.67 -31.89 -1.72
N ARG A 6 6.73 -31.52 -0.98
CA ARG A 6 6.60 -30.46 0.03
C ARG A 6 6.63 -29.13 -0.74
N HIS A 7 5.50 -28.43 -0.74
CA HIS A 7 5.48 -27.02 -1.13
C HIS A 7 6.29 -26.24 -0.11
N HIS A 8 7.55 -25.94 -0.44
CA HIS A 8 8.29 -24.87 0.22
C HIS A 8 7.76 -23.54 -0.32
N HIS A 9 6.77 -22.96 0.34
CA HIS A 9 6.49 -21.53 0.26
C HIS A 9 6.82 -20.88 1.60
N GLY A 10 8.13 -20.81 1.87
CA GLY A 10 8.69 -19.72 2.65
C GLY A 10 8.68 -18.47 1.77
N GLU A 11 8.27 -17.34 2.35
CA GLU A 11 7.94 -16.08 1.69
C GLU A 11 6.72 -16.17 0.75
N ARG A 12 5.56 -15.95 1.37
CA ARG A 12 4.41 -15.36 0.68
C ARG A 12 4.92 -14.06 0.05
N LEU A 13 5.05 -14.04 -1.27
CA LEU A 13 5.15 -12.81 -2.05
C LEU A 13 4.04 -11.91 -1.55
N GLN A 14 4.40 -10.91 -0.75
CA GLN A 14 3.45 -9.92 -0.29
C GLN A 14 3.05 -9.17 -1.55
N PRO A 15 1.79 -9.26 -2.03
CA PRO A 15 1.35 -8.38 -3.09
C PRO A 15 1.60 -6.98 -2.57
N ASP A 16 2.46 -6.23 -3.26
CA ASP A 16 2.94 -4.87 -2.99
C ASP A 16 1.98 -4.15 -2.04
N ARG A 17 2.23 -4.28 -0.72
CA ARG A 17 1.21 -3.95 0.27
C ARG A 17 1.13 -2.44 0.35
N LEU A 18 -0.01 -1.88 -0.05
CA LEU A 18 -0.33 -0.49 0.27
C LEU A 18 -0.19 -0.31 1.79
N THR A 19 0.64 0.64 2.19
CA THR A 19 0.91 0.97 3.59
C THR A 19 0.77 2.47 3.80
N SER A 20 0.50 2.87 5.05
CA SER A 20 0.51 4.26 5.49
C SER A 20 1.15 4.31 6.86
N ASN A 21 2.22 5.08 7.02
CA ASN A 21 3.03 5.13 8.24
C ASN A 21 3.48 3.72 8.70
N GLY A 22 3.78 2.83 7.76
CA GLY A 22 4.19 1.44 7.98
C GLY A 22 3.03 0.49 8.36
N LEU A 23 1.80 0.99 8.49
CA LEU A 23 0.63 0.16 8.76
C LEU A 23 -0.01 -0.33 7.47
N ALA A 24 -0.36 -1.61 7.42
CA ALA A 24 -0.99 -2.18 6.25
C ALA A 24 -2.40 -1.61 6.03
N ILE A 25 -2.67 -1.23 4.77
CA ILE A 25 -3.98 -0.77 4.35
C ILE A 25 -4.83 -1.98 3.97
N THR A 26 -6.05 -2.03 4.52
CA THR A 26 -7.10 -2.96 4.12
C THR A 26 -8.12 -2.22 3.28
N LEU A 27 -8.54 -2.82 2.17
CA LEU A 27 -9.59 -2.28 1.31
C LEU A 27 -10.93 -2.88 1.71
N THR A 28 -11.92 -2.03 1.98
CA THR A 28 -13.29 -2.44 2.26
C THR A 28 -14.24 -1.68 1.35
N LYS A 29 -15.27 -2.37 0.83
CA LYS A 29 -16.34 -1.73 0.08
C LYS A 29 -17.39 -1.21 1.06
N VAL A 30 -17.65 0.11 1.04
CA VAL A 30 -18.66 0.78 1.87
C VAL A 30 -19.66 1.44 0.93
N GLY A 31 -20.87 0.89 0.82
CA GLY A 31 -21.82 1.31 -0.21
C GLY A 31 -21.25 1.10 -1.62
N SER A 32 -21.14 2.18 -2.41
CA SER A 32 -20.50 2.20 -3.73
C SER A 32 -18.99 2.41 -3.69
N ASP A 33 -18.44 2.82 -2.56
CA ASP A 33 -17.07 3.30 -2.47
C ASP A 33 -16.10 2.21 -2.03
N ILE A 34 -14.85 2.33 -2.47
CA ILE A 34 -13.73 1.56 -1.92
C ILE A 34 -13.00 2.43 -0.93
N VAL A 35 -12.95 1.99 0.32
CA VAL A 35 -12.27 2.69 1.42
C VAL A 35 -11.01 1.92 1.80
N GLY A 36 -9.86 2.56 1.69
CA GLY A 36 -8.59 2.08 2.21
C GLY A 36 -8.39 2.58 3.63
N SER A 37 -8.16 1.68 4.59
CA SER A 37 -7.96 2.04 6.00
C SER A 37 -6.88 1.21 6.67
N THR A 38 -6.24 1.79 7.69
CA THR A 38 -5.36 1.08 8.63
C THR A 38 -6.06 0.96 9.99
N SER A 39 -5.38 0.39 10.99
CA SER A 39 -5.85 0.44 12.38
C SER A 39 -5.90 1.86 12.97
N ALA A 40 -5.24 2.84 12.34
CA ALA A 40 -5.24 4.24 12.75
C ALA A 40 -6.38 5.07 12.10
N GLY A 41 -7.09 4.51 11.13
CA GLY A 41 -8.21 5.17 10.45
C GLY A 41 -8.16 5.07 8.94
N GLU A 42 -9.03 5.85 8.28
CA GLU A 42 -9.11 5.92 6.83
C GLU A 42 -7.89 6.63 6.22
N VAL A 43 -7.34 6.06 5.16
CA VAL A 43 -6.22 6.63 4.39
C VAL A 43 -6.73 7.25 3.10
N PHE A 44 -7.62 6.56 2.38
CA PHE A 44 -8.24 7.08 1.17
C PHE A 44 -9.61 6.48 0.92
N ARG A 45 -10.39 7.15 0.06
CA ARG A 45 -11.67 6.69 -0.49
C ARG A 45 -11.68 6.89 -1.99
N ILE A 46 -12.17 5.88 -2.71
CA ILE A 46 -12.43 5.91 -4.14
C ILE A 46 -13.94 5.77 -4.36
N SER A 47 -14.52 6.73 -5.08
CA SER A 47 -15.93 6.71 -5.50
C SER A 47 -16.01 6.73 -7.03
N VAL A 48 -17.03 6.08 -7.58
CA VAL A 48 -17.32 6.09 -9.02
C VAL A 48 -18.75 6.59 -9.23
N ALA A 49 -18.90 7.73 -9.90
CA ALA A 49 -20.20 8.27 -10.27
C ALA A 49 -20.83 7.49 -11.44
N SER A 50 -22.14 7.64 -11.64
CA SER A 50 -22.89 6.92 -12.68
C SER A 50 -22.43 7.23 -14.11
N ASN A 51 -21.78 8.38 -14.34
CA ASN A 51 -21.16 8.77 -15.60
C ASN A 51 -19.73 8.21 -15.77
N GLY A 52 -19.24 7.40 -14.83
CA GLY A 52 -17.91 6.81 -14.85
C GLY A 52 -16.80 7.71 -14.28
N THR A 53 -17.11 8.92 -13.79
CA THR A 53 -16.10 9.75 -13.11
C THR A 53 -15.62 9.06 -11.84
N VAL A 54 -14.30 8.88 -11.72
CA VAL A 54 -13.65 8.34 -10.52
C VAL A 54 -13.09 9.48 -9.69
N THR A 55 -13.43 9.50 -8.39
CA THR A 55 -12.88 10.45 -7.42
C THR A 55 -12.06 9.71 -6.40
N LEU A 56 -10.80 10.13 -6.21
CA LEU A 56 -9.94 9.73 -5.10
C LEU A 56 -9.90 10.86 -4.08
N THR A 57 -10.31 10.59 -2.84
CA THR A 57 -10.07 11.46 -1.69
C THR A 57 -9.04 10.80 -0.81
N GLN A 58 -7.90 11.47 -0.59
CA GLN A 58 -6.83 10.98 0.25
C GLN A 58 -6.74 11.80 1.54
N SER A 59 -6.84 11.10 2.67
CA SER A 59 -6.91 11.66 4.02
C SER A 59 -5.61 11.48 4.80
N ALA A 60 -4.77 10.52 4.39
CA ALA A 60 -3.41 10.29 4.92
C ALA A 60 -2.44 9.86 3.82
N GLU A 61 -1.14 9.90 4.09
CA GLU A 61 -0.12 9.54 3.10
C GLU A 61 -0.12 8.05 2.74
N LEU A 62 0.24 7.74 1.50
CA LEU A 62 0.60 6.39 1.09
C LEU A 62 2.12 6.27 1.12
N ASP A 63 2.60 5.19 1.72
CA ASP A 63 4.04 4.93 1.77
C ASP A 63 4.48 4.49 0.37
N HIS A 64 5.18 5.38 -0.33
CA HIS A 64 5.81 5.12 -1.62
C HIS A 64 7.34 5.14 -1.48
N LEU A 65 8.04 4.49 -2.42
CA LEU A 65 9.49 4.58 -2.48
C LEU A 65 9.91 5.99 -2.93
N PRO A 66 11.07 6.50 -2.47
CA PRO A 66 11.56 7.82 -2.88
C PRO A 66 11.76 7.91 -4.40
N GLU A 67 11.67 9.12 -4.96
CA GLU A 67 11.68 9.35 -6.42
C GLU A 67 12.94 8.81 -7.14
N ASP A 68 14.06 8.69 -6.42
CA ASP A 68 15.34 8.16 -6.93
C ASP A 68 15.56 6.66 -6.63
N ALA A 69 14.56 5.97 -6.09
CA ALA A 69 14.60 4.53 -5.91
C ALA A 69 14.46 3.81 -7.27
N THR A 70 15.55 3.80 -8.05
CA THR A 70 15.80 2.63 -8.89
C THR A 70 15.74 1.41 -7.96
N GLY A 71 15.03 0.35 -8.33
CA GLY A 71 14.69 -0.79 -7.45
C GLY A 71 15.87 -1.60 -6.89
N GLN A 72 17.05 -1.02 -6.76
CA GLN A 72 18.30 -1.55 -6.24
C GLN A 72 18.86 -0.77 -5.04
N GLN A 73 18.22 0.30 -4.54
CA GLN A 73 18.71 1.06 -3.38
C GLN A 73 17.78 1.06 -2.15
N GLN A 74 17.38 -0.13 -1.68
CA GLN A 74 16.89 -0.33 -0.30
C GLN A 74 18.04 -0.59 0.69
N ARG A 75 19.20 0.05 0.52
CA ARG A 75 20.27 0.00 1.52
C ARG A 75 20.74 1.41 1.84
N GLN A 76 20.32 1.83 3.04
CA GLN A 76 20.88 2.92 3.87
C GLN A 76 20.48 4.35 3.48
N GLN A 77 19.37 4.86 4.03
CA GLN A 77 19.21 6.30 4.25
C GLN A 77 18.49 6.56 5.58
N HIS A 78 19.25 6.55 6.68
CA HIS A 78 18.92 7.35 7.87
C HIS A 78 19.55 8.73 7.65
N GLN A 79 18.74 9.78 7.46
CA GLN A 79 19.20 11.17 7.61
C GLN A 79 18.13 11.98 8.37
N PRO A 80 18.49 12.70 9.45
CA PRO A 80 17.55 13.52 10.20
C PRO A 80 17.34 14.86 9.48
N GLY A 81 16.09 15.17 9.15
CA GLY A 81 15.69 16.50 8.66
C GLY A 81 15.14 16.56 7.23
N GLN A 82 15.00 15.43 6.52
CA GLN A 82 14.45 15.44 5.16
C GLN A 82 12.92 15.34 5.19
N TRP A 83 12.27 16.38 4.68
CA TRP A 83 10.82 16.50 4.56
C TRP A 83 10.21 15.31 3.81
N ARG A 84 9.13 14.75 4.37
CA ARG A 84 8.34 13.67 3.79
C ARG A 84 7.77 14.15 2.46
N VAL A 85 8.10 13.45 1.38
CA VAL A 85 7.51 13.68 0.06
C VAL A 85 6.02 13.36 0.16
N PHE A 86 5.19 14.39 0.07
CA PHE A 86 3.74 14.26 -0.10
C PHE A 86 3.47 14.00 -1.57
N CYS A 87 3.40 12.74 -1.95
CA CYS A 87 2.81 12.22 -3.18
C CYS A 87 2.23 10.84 -2.86
#